data_AF-A0A523XDN2-F1
#
_entry.id   AF-A0A523XDN2-F1
#
_cell.length_a   1.000
_cell.length_b   1.000
_cell.length_c   1.000
_cell.angle_alpha   90.00
_cell.angle_beta   90.00
_cell.angle_gamma   90.00
#
_symmetry.space_group_name_H-M   'P 1'
#
loop_
_entity.id
_entity.type
_entity.pdbx_description
1 polymer ?
#
loop_
_entity_poly.entity_id
_entity_poly.type
_entity_poly.pdbx_seq_one_letter_code
_entity_poly.pdbx_strand_id
1 'polypeptide(L)'
;MSRTNQSNVVTLPIENEQKIEYRGLCSTCKKAPMCTYPRDKDRSVLQCDEFEGYEYTPEKEMTFAASFMPKRSSLDKDLGKYKGLCKLCEKRETCTYPKPEGGVWHCDEYC
;
A
#
# COMPACT_ATOMS: atom_id res chain seq x y z
N MET A 1 -5.90 -35.43 -53.03
CA MET A 1 -6.61 -36.22 -52.00
C MET A 1 -5.84 -36.08 -50.71
N SER A 2 -6.14 -35.09 -49.88
CA SER A 2 -5.39 -34.82 -48.64
C SER A 2 -6.38 -34.79 -47.48
N ARG A 3 -6.43 -35.86 -46.68
CA ARG A 3 -7.31 -35.98 -45.52
C ARG A 3 -6.48 -35.87 -44.23
N THR A 4 -6.63 -34.70 -43.60
CA THR A 4 -6.76 -34.41 -42.17
C THR A 4 -5.99 -35.29 -41.16
N ASN A 5 -4.94 -34.70 -40.56
CA ASN A 5 -4.27 -35.18 -39.36
C ASN A 5 -5.24 -35.18 -38.17
N GLN A 6 -5.44 -36.35 -37.55
CA GLN A 6 -6.20 -36.51 -36.31
C GLN A 6 -5.34 -36.08 -35.12
N SER A 7 -5.73 -35.00 -34.46
CA SER A 7 -5.18 -34.58 -33.18
C SER A 7 -5.68 -35.56 -32.09
N ASN A 8 -4.79 -36.44 -31.62
CA ASN A 8 -5.03 -37.27 -30.45
C ASN A 8 -4.97 -36.38 -29.19
N VAL A 9 -6.12 -36.10 -28.60
CA VAL A 9 -6.22 -35.46 -27.28
C VAL A 9 -6.23 -36.55 -26.22
N VAL A 10 -5.10 -36.76 -25.56
CA VAL A 10 -5.03 -37.57 -24.35
C VAL A 10 -5.31 -36.66 -23.17
N THR A 11 -6.53 -36.73 -22.65
CA THR A 11 -6.95 -36.08 -21.41
C THR A 11 -6.20 -36.71 -20.24
N LEU A 12 -5.34 -35.94 -19.56
CA LEU A 12 -4.74 -36.34 -18.29
C LEU A 12 -5.57 -35.78 -17.13
N PRO A 13 -5.87 -36.58 -16.09
CA PRO A 13 -6.64 -36.15 -14.93
C PRO A 13 -5.73 -35.33 -14.01
N ILE A 14 -6.18 -34.15 -13.57
CA ILE A 14 -5.46 -33.36 -12.56
C ILE A 14 -6.39 -33.20 -11.36
N GLU A 15 -6.46 -34.24 -10.54
CA GLU A 15 -6.85 -34.12 -9.14
C GLU A 15 -5.57 -33.82 -8.34
N ASN A 16 -5.24 -32.53 -8.21
CA ASN A 16 -4.42 -32.07 -7.10
C ASN A 16 -4.60 -30.56 -6.94
N GLU A 17 -5.32 -30.15 -5.90
CA GLU A 17 -5.49 -28.75 -5.50
C GLU A 17 -4.15 -28.21 -4.94
N GLN A 18 -3.11 -28.17 -5.78
CA GLN A 18 -1.86 -27.52 -5.41
C GLN A 18 -2.12 -26.03 -5.39
N LYS A 19 -2.31 -25.47 -4.19
CA LYS A 19 -2.45 -24.04 -3.95
C LYS A 19 -1.27 -23.30 -4.59
N ILE A 20 -1.49 -22.73 -5.76
CA ILE A 20 -0.47 -21.98 -6.50
C ILE A 20 -0.08 -20.79 -5.62
N GLU A 21 1.14 -20.77 -5.11
CA GLU A 21 1.69 -19.59 -4.45
C GLU A 21 2.01 -18.53 -5.52
N TYR A 22 1.12 -17.54 -5.63
CA TYR A 22 1.26 -16.39 -6.52
C TYR A 22 2.34 -15.44 -6.01
N ARG A 23 3.62 -15.81 -6.18
CA ARG A 23 4.77 -14.94 -5.84
C ARG A 23 5.03 -13.92 -6.96
N GLY A 24 5.61 -12.77 -6.59
CA GLY A 24 5.92 -11.67 -7.51
C GLY A 24 4.80 -10.64 -7.70
N LEU A 25 3.55 -10.97 -7.36
CA LEU A 25 2.41 -10.03 -7.39
C LEU A 25 2.01 -9.58 -5.98
N CYS A 26 1.35 -8.43 -5.88
CA CYS A 26 0.78 -7.95 -4.63
C CYS A 26 -0.30 -8.92 -4.11
N SER A 27 -0.24 -9.27 -2.82
CA SER A 27 -1.16 -10.21 -2.18
C SER A 27 -2.62 -9.73 -2.11
N THR A 28 -2.85 -8.44 -2.31
CA THR A 28 -4.19 -7.83 -2.31
C THR A 28 -4.76 -7.61 -3.71
N CYS A 29 -4.04 -8.05 -4.76
CA CYS A 29 -4.52 -7.95 -6.14
C CYS A 29 -5.62 -8.99 -6.40
N LYS A 30 -6.85 -8.53 -6.64
CA LYS A 30 -8.00 -9.38 -7.01
C LYS A 30 -7.73 -10.24 -8.25
N LYS A 31 -6.95 -9.71 -9.20
CA LYS A 31 -6.63 -10.38 -10.46
C LYS A 31 -5.50 -11.41 -10.33
N ALA A 32 -4.82 -11.51 -9.18
CA ALA A 32 -3.67 -12.39 -9.00
C ALA A 32 -3.88 -13.86 -9.46
N PRO A 33 -5.05 -14.50 -9.21
CA PRO A 33 -5.27 -15.89 -9.65
C PRO A 33 -5.22 -16.06 -11.16
N MET A 34 -5.71 -15.08 -11.91
CA MET A 34 -5.90 -15.13 -13.37
C MET A 34 -4.96 -14.19 -14.15
N CYS A 35 -4.02 -13.53 -13.46
CA CYS A 35 -3.13 -12.56 -14.08
C CYS A 35 -2.13 -13.23 -15.02
N THR A 36 -2.11 -12.81 -16.28
CA THR A 36 -1.22 -13.33 -17.34
C THR A 36 0.16 -12.64 -17.37
N TYR A 37 0.37 -11.60 -16.55
CA TYR A 37 1.65 -10.90 -16.47
C TYR A 37 2.78 -11.88 -16.10
N PRO A 38 3.93 -11.84 -16.80
CA PRO A 38 5.05 -12.72 -16.51
C PRO A 38 5.48 -12.62 -15.04
N ARG A 39 5.48 -13.75 -14.33
CA ARG A 39 5.78 -13.80 -12.89
C ARG A 39 7.21 -14.26 -12.67
N ASP A 40 7.96 -13.43 -11.97
CA ASP A 40 9.26 -13.80 -11.42
C ASP A 40 9.13 -13.87 -9.90
N LYS A 41 9.50 -15.01 -9.31
CA LYS A 41 9.40 -15.22 -7.85
C LYS A 41 10.39 -14.34 -7.09
N ASP A 42 11.49 -13.96 -7.75
CA ASP A 42 12.58 -13.19 -7.17
C ASP A 42 12.43 -11.68 -7.43
N ARG A 43 11.43 -11.27 -8.24
CA ARG A 43 11.16 -9.85 -8.55
C ARG A 43 9.71 -9.48 -8.30
N SER A 44 9.48 -8.70 -7.25
CA SER A 44 8.18 -8.13 -6.97
C SER A 44 7.80 -7.05 -7.97
N VAL A 45 6.57 -7.09 -8.48
CA VAL A 45 5.98 -6.05 -9.32
C VAL A 45 5.58 -4.88 -8.43
N LEU A 46 6.34 -3.79 -8.49
CA LEU A 46 6.09 -2.59 -7.68
C LEU A 46 5.04 -1.65 -8.28
N GLN A 47 4.89 -1.67 -9.61
CA GLN A 47 3.91 -0.87 -10.34
C GLN A 47 3.25 -1.75 -11.41
N CYS A 48 1.92 -1.75 -11.43
CA CYS A 48 1.12 -2.52 -12.38
C CYS A 48 -0.14 -1.71 -12.72
N ASP A 49 -0.27 -1.32 -13.98
CA ASP A 49 -1.39 -0.49 -14.45
C ASP A 49 -2.73 -1.24 -14.40
N GLU A 50 -2.68 -2.57 -14.42
CA GLU A 50 -3.86 -3.44 -14.35
C GLU A 50 -4.22 -3.83 -12.90
N PHE A 51 -3.48 -3.34 -11.89
CA PHE A 51 -3.70 -3.69 -10.49
C PHE A 51 -5.12 -3.31 -10.05
N GLU A 52 -5.79 -4.24 -9.36
CA GLU A 52 -7.09 -4.02 -8.76
C GLU A 52 -7.11 -4.58 -7.33
N GLY A 53 -7.27 -3.69 -6.35
CA GLY A 53 -7.33 -4.05 -4.93
C GLY A 53 -8.74 -4.35 -4.42
N TYR A 54 -8.82 -4.91 -3.22
CA TYR A 54 -10.08 -4.98 -2.46
C TYR A 54 -10.49 -3.61 -1.97
N GLU A 55 -11.79 -3.30 -2.09
CA GLU A 55 -12.36 -2.11 -1.47
C GLU A 55 -12.47 -2.34 0.04
N TYR A 56 -12.15 -1.31 0.81
CA TYR A 56 -12.38 -1.34 2.24
C TYR A 56 -13.88 -1.15 2.51
N THR A 57 -14.55 -2.19 2.98
CA THR A 57 -15.89 -2.06 3.56
C THR A 57 -15.76 -1.92 5.08
N PRO A 58 -16.24 -0.81 5.68
CA PRO A 58 -16.27 -0.65 7.13
C PRO A 58 -17.42 -1.47 7.74
N GLU A 59 -17.46 -2.79 7.51
CA GLU A 59 -18.53 -3.65 8.06
C GLU A 59 -18.19 -4.30 9.41
N LYS A 60 -16.98 -4.05 9.92
CA LYS A 60 -16.68 -4.27 11.33
C LYS A 60 -15.97 -3.03 11.82
N GLU A 61 -16.64 -2.27 12.68
CA GLU A 61 -15.95 -1.37 13.58
C GLU A 61 -14.97 -2.22 14.39
N MET A 62 -13.74 -2.33 13.90
CA MET A 62 -12.62 -2.70 14.73
C MET A 62 -12.54 -1.59 15.76
N THR A 63 -13.01 -1.89 16.96
CA THR A 63 -12.65 -1.13 18.15
C THR A 63 -11.13 -1.24 18.25
N PHE A 64 -10.44 -0.30 17.60
CA PHE A 64 -9.02 -0.10 17.78
C PHE A 64 -8.88 0.33 19.23
N ALA A 65 -8.70 -0.64 20.12
CA ALA A 65 -8.31 -0.35 21.48
C ALA A 65 -7.08 0.55 21.33
N ALA A 66 -7.18 1.79 21.83
CA ALA A 66 -6.16 2.83 21.78
C ALA A 66 -4.89 2.45 22.57
N SER A 67 -4.62 1.17 22.75
CA SER A 67 -3.59 0.59 23.61
C SER A 67 -2.21 0.52 22.94
N PHE A 68 -2.10 0.81 21.63
CA PHE A 68 -0.82 0.84 20.92
C PHE A 68 -0.27 2.25 20.66
N MET A 69 -0.91 3.29 21.18
CA MET A 69 -0.27 4.62 21.21
C MET A 69 0.66 4.66 22.43
N PRO A 70 2.00 4.70 22.27
CA PRO A 70 2.85 5.00 23.41
C PRO A 70 2.38 6.35 23.97
N LYS A 71 1.97 6.37 25.25
CA LYS A 71 1.66 7.61 25.96
C LYS A 71 2.90 8.48 25.81
N ARG A 72 2.80 9.53 24.97
CA ARG A 72 3.80 10.59 24.93
C ARG A 72 3.87 11.11 26.35
N SER A 73 4.98 10.80 27.03
CA SER A 73 5.25 11.30 28.37
C SER A 73 5.07 12.80 28.33
N SER A 74 4.25 13.30 29.25
CA SER A 74 3.88 14.70 29.44
C SER A 74 5.09 15.56 29.85
N LEU A 75 6.07 15.67 28.94
CA LEU A 75 7.29 16.45 29.12
C LEU A 75 7.49 17.36 27.92
N ASP A 76 6.47 18.12 27.58
CA ASP A 76 6.54 18.88 26.36
C ASP A 76 5.59 20.09 26.45
N LYS A 77 5.99 21.01 27.34
CA LYS A 77 5.38 22.33 27.52
C LYS A 77 5.51 23.21 26.26
N ASP A 78 6.10 22.69 25.18
CA ASP A 78 6.37 23.41 23.93
C ASP A 78 5.67 22.78 22.69
N LEU A 79 4.85 21.72 22.86
CA LEU A 79 4.20 21.00 21.75
C LEU A 79 3.29 21.87 20.86
N GLY A 80 2.79 22.99 21.40
CA GLY A 80 1.97 23.94 20.64
C GLY A 80 2.80 24.94 19.85
N LYS A 81 4.00 25.30 20.33
CA LYS A 81 4.77 26.44 19.79
C LYS A 81 5.26 26.17 18.37
N TYR A 82 5.66 24.94 18.06
CA TYR A 82 6.14 24.54 16.74
C TYR A 82 5.14 23.65 16.00
N LYS A 83 3.89 23.55 16.49
CA LYS A 83 2.85 22.75 15.84
C LYS A 83 2.71 23.23 14.40
N GLY A 84 2.72 22.28 13.48
CA GLY A 84 2.56 22.56 12.06
C GLY A 84 3.79 23.17 11.34
N LEU A 85 4.92 23.42 12.01
CA LEU A 85 6.12 23.97 11.37
C LEU A 85 7.15 22.87 11.06
N CYS A 86 7.77 22.93 9.88
CA CYS A 86 8.88 22.03 9.54
C CYS A 86 10.07 22.27 10.49
N LYS A 87 10.72 21.18 10.94
CA LYS A 87 11.87 21.20 11.85
C LYS A 87 13.04 22.03 11.31
N LEU A 88 13.16 22.16 9.99
CA LEU A 88 14.21 22.90 9.29
C LEU A 88 13.93 24.41 9.21
N CYS A 89 12.82 24.91 9.77
CA CYS A 89 12.44 26.30 9.60
C CYS A 89 13.29 27.18 10.53
N GLU A 90 14.15 28.01 9.95
CA GLU A 90 15.00 28.95 10.71
C GLU A 90 14.17 29.95 11.52
N LYS A 91 13.02 30.37 10.97
CA LYS A 91 12.10 31.32 11.60
C LYS A 91 11.10 30.66 12.56
N ARG A 92 11.24 29.37 12.94
CA ARG A 92 10.21 28.64 13.71
C ARG A 92 9.83 29.30 15.04
N GLU A 93 10.75 30.04 15.66
CA GLU A 93 10.55 30.71 16.95
C GLU A 93 9.83 32.05 16.82
N THR A 94 9.98 32.72 15.67
CA THR A 94 9.44 34.06 15.38
C THR A 94 8.31 34.04 14.34
N CYS A 95 7.98 32.86 13.79
CA CYS A 95 6.97 32.69 12.75
C CYS A 95 5.57 33.06 13.27
N THR A 96 5.00 34.11 12.68
CA THR A 96 3.66 34.65 12.96
C THR A 96 2.56 34.03 12.09
N TYR A 97 2.92 33.19 11.12
CA TYR A 97 1.95 32.54 10.24
C TYR A 97 1.09 31.53 10.99
N PRO A 98 -0.16 31.28 10.51
CA PRO A 98 -1.03 30.26 11.06
C PRO A 98 -0.33 28.89 11.13
N LYS A 99 -0.59 28.15 12.21
CA LYS A 99 0.02 26.86 12.52
C LYS A 99 -1.02 25.74 12.34
N PRO A 100 -1.29 25.32 11.08
CA PRO A 100 -2.32 24.32 10.83
C PRO A 100 -1.94 22.98 11.47
N GLU A 101 -2.95 22.21 11.85
CA GLU A 101 -2.72 20.91 12.51
C GLU A 101 -2.01 19.90 11.60
N GLY A 102 -2.19 20.04 10.27
CA GLY A 102 -1.60 19.16 9.26
C GLY A 102 -0.15 19.45 8.88
N GLY A 103 0.48 20.51 9.42
CA GLY A 103 1.80 20.92 8.96
C GLY A 103 1.80 21.86 7.77
N VAL A 104 2.88 22.63 7.65
CA VAL A 104 3.18 23.48 6.50
C VAL A 104 4.21 22.74 5.65
N TRP A 105 3.79 22.28 4.47
CA TRP A 105 4.64 21.57 3.52
C TRP A 105 5.52 22.53 2.71
N HIS A 106 4.96 23.67 2.33
CA HIS A 106 5.64 24.74 1.61
C HIS A 106 5.33 26.05 2.31
N CYS A 107 6.36 26.78 2.70
CA CYS A 107 6.22 28.12 3.25
C CYS A 107 6.92 29.05 2.26
N ASP A 108 6.21 30.01 1.70
CA ASP A 108 6.78 30.89 0.67
C ASP A 108 7.89 31.81 1.22
N GLU A 109 8.03 31.86 2.55
CA GLU A 109 9.07 32.56 3.30
C GLU A 109 10.29 31.69 3.63
N TYR A 110 10.32 30.42 3.16
CA TYR A 110 11.50 29.56 3.23
C TYR A 110 12.49 29.96 2.12
N CYS A 111 13.63 30.53 2.54
CA CYS A 111 14.89 30.39 1.82
C CYS A 111 15.68 29.25 2.47
#